data_AF-A0ABD5AZF3-F1
#
_entry.id   AF-A0ABD5AZF3-F1
#
_cell.length_a   1.000
_cell.length_b   1.000
_cell.length_c   1.000
_cell.angle_alpha   90.00
_cell.angle_beta   90.00
_cell.angle_gamma   90.00
#
_symmetry.space_group_name_H-M   'P 1'
#
loop_
_entity.id
_entity.type
_entity.pdbx_description
1 polymer ?
#
loop_
_entity_poly.entity_id
_entity_poly.type
_entity_poly.pdbx_seq_one_letter_code
_entity_poly.pdbx_strand_id
1 'polypeptide(L)'
;YSGLSKKFNKGDLNAPVILNQQYGLGMDYFDVNKDMAFPSLASVAYRAINEKELISEEMRLIYVALTRAKEQLILVGRVKDEKSLIKYEQLAVSDTHIAVNERLTATNPFVLIYGVLAKHQSPSLLNDQRFERDIDQLNSEVKPRVSIVIDHYEDVSTEEVVNDNEIR
;
A
#
# COMPACT_ATOMS: atom_id res chain seq x y z
N TYR A 1 -10.49 5.42 8.75
CA TYR A 1 -9.17 5.64 8.13
C TYR A 1 -9.39 6.58 6.96
N SER A 2 -8.78 7.77 6.98
CA SER A 2 -8.93 8.76 5.90
C SER A 2 -7.67 8.69 5.02
N GLY A 3 -7.83 8.41 3.74
CA GLY A 3 -6.72 8.39 2.77
C GLY A 3 -6.27 7.00 2.31
N LEU A 4 -7.17 6.16 1.77
CA LEU A 4 -6.79 4.87 1.18
C LEU A 4 -5.80 5.00 0.00
N SER A 5 -5.84 6.13 -0.71
CA SER A 5 -4.91 6.45 -1.80
C SER A 5 -3.62 7.15 -1.33
N LYS A 6 -3.52 7.51 -0.04
CA LYS A 6 -2.32 8.16 0.50
C LYS A 6 -1.18 7.15 0.54
N LYS A 7 -0.01 7.57 0.05
CA LYS A 7 1.19 6.73 0.10
C LYS A 7 1.67 6.53 1.54
N PHE A 8 2.19 5.35 1.83
CA PHE A 8 2.87 5.09 3.10
C PHE A 8 4.05 6.04 3.30
N ASN A 9 4.22 6.55 4.52
CA ASN A 9 5.26 7.54 4.82
C ASN A 9 6.63 6.88 4.99
N LYS A 10 7.39 6.75 3.91
CA LYS A 10 8.74 6.17 3.93
C LYS A 10 9.85 7.19 4.17
N GLY A 11 9.54 8.39 4.70
CA GLY A 11 10.51 9.48 4.88
C GLY A 11 11.72 9.08 5.72
N ASP A 12 11.46 8.47 6.88
CA ASP A 12 12.50 8.08 7.84
C ASP A 12 13.43 6.98 7.32
N LEU A 13 12.98 6.21 6.33
CA LEU A 13 13.79 5.17 5.70
C LEU A 13 14.90 5.74 4.84
N ASN A 14 14.86 7.02 4.45
CA ASN A 14 15.81 7.63 3.52
C ASN A 14 16.88 8.50 4.18
N ALA A 15 16.93 8.52 5.52
CA ALA A 15 17.95 9.27 6.24
C ALA A 15 19.36 8.66 6.05
N PRO A 16 20.44 9.47 6.09
CA PRO A 16 21.83 8.98 6.10
C PRO A 16 22.17 8.11 7.32
N VAL A 17 21.34 8.23 8.36
CA VAL A 17 21.43 7.52 9.62
C VAL A 17 20.08 6.86 9.87
N ILE A 18 20.05 5.53 9.89
CA ILE A 18 18.88 4.71 10.16
C ILE A 18 18.90 4.24 11.61
N LEU A 19 17.82 4.51 12.33
CA LEU A 19 17.62 4.06 13.70
C LEU A 19 16.64 2.88 13.71
N ASN A 20 17.01 1.78 14.34
CA ASN A 20 16.12 0.68 14.66
C ASN A 20 16.09 0.45 16.17
N GLN A 21 14.89 0.28 16.73
CA GLN A 21 14.69 0.16 18.18
C GLN A 21 15.37 -1.09 18.78
N GLN A 22 15.44 -2.19 18.03
CA GLN A 22 16.00 -3.46 18.49
C GLN A 22 17.49 -3.60 18.15
N TYR A 23 17.92 -3.13 16.98
CA TYR A 23 19.26 -3.36 16.45
C TYR A 23 20.19 -2.14 16.54
N GLY A 24 19.68 -0.97 16.89
CA GLY A 24 20.48 0.24 17.12
C GLY A 24 20.65 1.10 15.86
N LEU A 25 21.88 1.52 15.58
CA LEU A 25 22.19 2.55 14.57
C LEU A 25 22.85 1.95 13.33
N GLY A 26 22.29 2.22 12.15
CA GLY A 26 22.90 1.93 10.85
C GLY A 26 23.27 3.24 10.17
N MET A 27 24.55 3.43 9.84
CA MET A 27 25.02 4.67 9.22
C MET A 27 25.66 4.37 7.86
N ASP A 28 25.52 5.29 6.93
CA ASP A 28 26.21 5.21 5.65
C ASP A 28 27.72 5.40 5.83
N TYR A 29 28.50 4.67 5.03
CA TYR A 29 29.96 4.77 4.99
C TYR A 29 30.36 5.92 4.07
N PHE A 30 31.15 6.87 4.57
CA PHE A 30 31.64 7.99 3.78
C PHE A 30 33.08 7.74 3.31
N ASP A 31 33.28 7.66 1.99
CA ASP A 31 34.61 7.56 1.37
C ASP A 31 35.17 8.96 1.11
N VAL A 32 36.10 9.40 1.97
CA VAL A 32 36.74 10.72 1.90
C VAL A 32 37.50 10.94 0.58
N ASN A 33 38.07 9.89 0.00
CA ASN A 33 38.87 10.03 -1.23
C ASN A 33 38.00 10.25 -2.47
N LYS A 34 36.75 9.77 -2.42
CA LYS A 34 35.78 9.86 -3.52
C LYS A 34 34.69 10.89 -3.27
N ASP A 35 34.70 11.53 -2.11
CA ASP A 35 33.69 12.49 -1.64
C ASP A 35 32.27 11.95 -1.80
N MET A 36 32.07 10.67 -1.44
CA MET A 36 30.82 9.95 -1.69
C MET A 36 30.44 9.05 -0.51
N ALA A 37 29.14 9.07 -0.16
CA ALA A 37 28.55 8.18 0.82
C ALA A 37 27.96 6.92 0.15
N PHE A 38 28.16 5.77 0.78
CA PHE A 38 27.60 4.48 0.36
C PHE A 38 26.86 3.83 1.54
N PRO A 39 25.69 3.20 1.31
CA PRO A 39 24.97 2.55 2.39
C PRO A 39 25.79 1.37 2.93
N SER A 40 26.06 1.36 4.23
CA SER A 40 26.71 0.23 4.89
C SER A 40 25.77 -0.97 4.96
N LEU A 41 26.34 -2.17 5.20
CA LEU A 41 25.53 -3.38 5.39
C LEU A 41 24.49 -3.22 6.51
N ALA A 42 24.86 -2.55 7.60
CA ALA A 42 23.95 -2.25 8.71
C ALA A 42 22.84 -1.27 8.29
N SER A 43 23.18 -0.20 7.56
CA SER A 43 22.20 0.75 7.00
C SER A 43 21.18 0.06 6.10
N VAL A 44 21.63 -0.81 5.18
CA VAL A 44 20.75 -1.59 4.30
C VAL A 44 19.86 -2.56 5.09
N ALA A 45 20.45 -3.31 6.02
CA ALA A 45 19.69 -4.27 6.83
C ALA A 45 18.62 -3.60 7.68
N TYR A 46 18.96 -2.51 8.38
CA TYR A 46 18.01 -1.81 9.24
C TYR A 46 16.93 -1.09 8.43
N ARG A 47 17.26 -0.59 7.23
CA ARG A 47 16.25 -0.03 6.32
C ARG A 47 15.21 -1.07 5.92
N ALA A 48 15.63 -2.29 5.58
CA ALA A 48 14.71 -3.37 5.24
C ALA A 48 13.84 -3.80 6.44
N ILE A 49 14.42 -3.85 7.64
CA ILE A 49 13.69 -4.16 8.88
C ILE A 49 12.65 -3.07 9.19
N ASN A 50 13.06 -1.80 9.19
CA ASN A 50 12.17 -0.67 9.44
C ASN A 50 11.06 -0.57 8.39
N GLU A 51 11.36 -0.85 7.11
CA GLU A 51 10.34 -0.87 6.06
C GLU A 51 9.30 -1.96 6.33
N LYS A 52 9.73 -3.16 6.73
CA LYS A 52 8.83 -4.23 7.12
C LYS A 52 7.98 -3.84 8.33
N GLU A 53 8.57 -3.25 9.37
CA GLU A 53 7.86 -2.78 10.56
C GLU A 53 6.82 -1.71 10.21
N LEU A 54 7.18 -0.76 9.35
CA LEU A 54 6.29 0.29 8.87
C LEU A 54 5.08 -0.28 8.14
N ILE A 55 5.31 -1.18 7.18
CA ILE A 55 4.22 -1.84 6.44
C ILE A 55 3.36 -2.69 7.36
N SER A 56 3.96 -3.39 8.33
CA SER A 56 3.24 -4.15 9.36
C SER A 56 2.33 -3.25 10.20
N GLU A 57 2.79 -2.08 10.59
CA GLU A 57 1.98 -1.13 11.36
C GLU A 57 0.85 -0.53 10.51
N GLU A 58 1.10 -0.18 9.25
CA GLU A 58 0.06 0.27 8.32
C GLU A 58 -1.01 -0.82 8.11
N MET A 59 -0.62 -2.10 7.96
CA MET A 59 -1.57 -3.22 7.90
C MET A 59 -2.39 -3.34 9.19
N ARG A 60 -1.78 -3.12 10.36
CA ARG A 60 -2.50 -3.11 11.65
C ARG A 60 -3.54 -1.98 11.69
N LEU A 61 -3.18 -0.79 11.23
CA LEU A 61 -4.11 0.35 11.14
C LEU A 61 -5.26 0.06 10.19
N ILE A 62 -5.00 -0.58 9.04
CA ILE A 62 -6.03 -1.05 8.10
C ILE A 62 -6.97 -2.02 8.82
N TYR A 63 -6.43 -3.05 9.47
CA TYR A 63 -7.23 -4.04 10.21
C TYR A 63 -8.14 -3.37 11.27
N VAL A 64 -7.59 -2.46 12.08
CA VAL A 64 -8.37 -1.73 13.09
C VAL A 64 -9.46 -0.88 12.44
N ALA A 65 -9.17 -0.26 11.29
CA ALA A 65 -10.17 0.53 10.58
C ALA A 65 -11.30 -0.32 10.00
N LEU A 66 -10.98 -1.48 9.43
CA LEU A 66 -11.96 -2.42 8.86
C LEU A 66 -12.84 -3.04 9.95
N THR A 67 -12.28 -3.33 11.12
CA THR A 67 -13.00 -4.00 12.22
C THR A 67 -13.75 -3.04 13.16
N ARG A 68 -13.55 -1.72 13.03
CA ARG A 68 -14.23 -0.73 13.87
C ARG A 68 -15.65 -0.39 13.39
N ALA A 69 -15.95 -0.62 12.11
CA ALA A 69 -17.29 -0.41 11.58
C ALA A 69 -18.27 -1.47 12.14
N LYS A 70 -19.43 -1.03 12.62
CA LYS A 70 -20.45 -1.92 13.20
C LYS A 70 -21.58 -2.28 12.22
N GLU A 71 -22.03 -1.30 11.44
CA GLU A 71 -23.20 -1.44 10.56
C GLU A 71 -22.79 -1.37 9.09
N GLN A 72 -22.05 -0.32 8.72
CA GLN A 72 -21.62 -0.11 7.34
C GLN A 72 -20.17 0.39 7.32
N LEU A 73 -19.40 -0.14 6.36
CA LEU A 73 -18.04 0.30 6.05
C LEU A 73 -18.02 0.85 4.62
N ILE A 74 -17.68 2.12 4.47
CA ILE A 74 -17.52 2.77 3.16
C ILE A 74 -16.04 3.06 2.97
N LEU A 75 -15.47 2.52 1.90
CA LEU A 75 -14.07 2.69 1.52
C LEU A 75 -14.01 3.45 0.19
N VAL A 76 -13.33 4.59 0.19
CA VAL A 76 -13.18 5.43 -1.01
C VAL A 76 -11.69 5.55 -1.34
N GLY A 77 -11.34 5.18 -2.57
CA GLY A 77 -10.00 5.29 -3.12
C GLY A 77 -10.02 5.83 -4.54
N ARG A 78 -9.00 6.59 -4.90
CA ARG A 78 -8.69 7.05 -6.25
C ARG A 78 -7.52 6.25 -6.81
N VAL A 79 -7.62 5.92 -8.09
CA VAL A 79 -6.54 5.38 -8.92
C VAL A 79 -6.36 6.27 -10.13
N LYS A 80 -5.14 6.35 -10.68
CA LYS A 80 -4.83 7.22 -11.82
C LYS A 80 -5.38 6.67 -13.14
N ASP A 81 -5.32 5.35 -13.31
CA ASP A 81 -5.65 4.66 -14.54
C ASP A 81 -6.21 3.26 -14.24
N GLU A 82 -7.03 2.75 -15.15
CA GLU A 82 -7.63 1.42 -15.06
C GLU A 82 -6.57 0.30 -15.12
N LYS A 83 -5.46 0.54 -15.83
CA LYS A 83 -4.35 -0.44 -15.90
C LYS A 83 -3.78 -0.74 -14.51
N SER A 84 -3.77 0.24 -13.62
CA SER A 84 -3.36 0.08 -12.23
C SER A 84 -4.32 -0.83 -11.46
N LEU A 85 -5.64 -0.77 -11.72
CA LEU A 85 -6.60 -1.72 -11.13
C LEU A 85 -6.29 -3.14 -11.58
N ILE A 86 -6.14 -3.38 -12.88
CA ILE A 86 -5.79 -4.69 -13.44
C ILE A 86 -4.52 -5.24 -12.78
N LYS A 87 -3.50 -4.39 -12.59
CA LYS A 87 -2.27 -4.76 -11.88
C LYS A 87 -2.54 -5.20 -10.44
N TYR A 88 -3.42 -4.50 -9.72
CA TYR A 88 -3.76 -4.85 -8.34
C TYR A 88 -4.63 -6.12 -8.24
N GLU A 89 -5.36 -6.48 -9.29
CA GLU A 89 -6.06 -7.77 -9.35
C GLU A 89 -5.08 -8.94 -9.46
N GLN A 90 -3.99 -8.74 -10.21
CA GLN A 90 -3.01 -9.78 -10.55
C GLN A 90 -1.91 -9.99 -9.50
N LEU A 91 -2.05 -9.43 -8.30
CA LEU A 91 -1.05 -9.63 -7.23
C LEU A 91 -0.85 -11.12 -6.93
N ALA A 92 0.41 -11.52 -6.75
CA ALA A 92 0.74 -12.89 -6.36
C ALA A 92 0.14 -13.23 -4.99
N VAL A 93 -0.25 -14.48 -4.80
CA VAL A 93 -0.83 -14.99 -3.55
C VAL A 93 0.03 -16.10 -2.96
N SER A 94 -0.09 -16.29 -1.66
CA SER A 94 0.51 -17.36 -0.87
C SER A 94 -0.60 -17.90 0.03
N ASP A 95 -1.14 -19.06 -0.32
CA ASP A 95 -2.25 -19.75 0.33
C ASP A 95 -3.51 -18.88 0.48
N THR A 96 -3.62 -18.17 1.60
CA THR A 96 -4.75 -17.33 2.02
C THR A 96 -4.38 -15.85 2.15
N HIS A 97 -3.16 -15.49 1.75
CA HIS A 97 -2.64 -14.13 1.88
C HIS A 97 -2.04 -13.64 0.56
N ILE A 98 -2.05 -12.33 0.34
CA ILE A 98 -1.22 -11.71 -0.73
C ILE A 98 0.25 -12.04 -0.43
N ALA A 99 1.06 -12.36 -1.44
CA ALA A 99 2.47 -12.74 -1.24
C ALA A 99 3.29 -11.66 -0.50
N VAL A 100 4.30 -12.08 0.27
CA VAL A 100 5.06 -11.19 1.17
C VAL A 100 5.68 -10.01 0.41
N ASN A 101 6.25 -10.27 -0.77
CA ASN A 101 6.86 -9.27 -1.63
C ASN A 101 5.85 -8.19 -2.03
N GLU A 102 4.63 -8.58 -2.45
CA GLU A 102 3.57 -7.64 -2.84
C GLU A 102 3.09 -6.79 -1.66
N ARG A 103 3.05 -7.37 -0.45
CA ARG A 103 2.70 -6.61 0.76
C ARG A 103 3.75 -5.55 1.09
N LEU A 104 5.03 -5.88 1.00
CA LEU A 104 6.13 -4.96 1.31
C LEU A 104 6.27 -3.83 0.27
N THR A 105 6.00 -4.13 -1.02
CA THR A 105 6.07 -3.16 -2.11
C THR A 105 4.81 -2.32 -2.27
N ALA A 106 3.72 -2.68 -1.57
CA ALA A 106 2.47 -1.92 -1.59
C ALA A 106 2.72 -0.45 -1.27
N THR A 107 2.16 0.43 -2.09
CA THR A 107 2.41 1.88 -1.98
C THR A 107 1.40 2.56 -1.07
N ASN A 108 0.18 2.05 -1.02
CA ASN A 108 -0.93 2.60 -0.24
C ASN A 108 -1.87 1.47 0.21
N PRO A 109 -2.76 1.74 1.19
CA PRO A 109 -3.75 0.78 1.68
C PRO A 109 -4.70 0.25 0.60
N PHE A 110 -5.07 1.09 -0.37
CA PHE A 110 -6.01 0.72 -1.43
C PHE A 110 -5.51 -0.49 -2.22
N VAL A 111 -4.23 -0.57 -2.54
CA VAL A 111 -3.64 -1.72 -3.25
C VAL A 111 -3.90 -3.04 -2.49
N LEU A 112 -3.70 -3.04 -1.18
CA LEU A 112 -3.86 -4.25 -0.36
C LEU A 112 -5.33 -4.66 -0.27
N ILE A 113 -6.21 -3.71 0.02
CA ILE A 113 -7.64 -3.98 0.18
C ILE A 113 -8.25 -4.42 -1.14
N TYR A 114 -8.01 -3.66 -2.21
CA TYR A 114 -8.53 -3.99 -3.54
C TYR A 114 -7.97 -5.32 -4.04
N GLY A 115 -6.67 -5.58 -3.82
CA GLY A 115 -6.04 -6.85 -4.20
C GLY A 115 -6.70 -8.07 -3.54
N VAL A 116 -7.03 -7.99 -2.25
CA VAL A 116 -7.78 -9.05 -1.54
C VAL A 116 -9.20 -9.19 -2.10
N LEU A 117 -9.92 -8.08 -2.29
CA LEU A 117 -11.29 -8.10 -2.81
C LEU A 117 -11.37 -8.69 -4.22
N ALA A 118 -10.43 -8.32 -5.08
CA ALA A 118 -10.35 -8.81 -6.45
C ALA A 118 -10.21 -10.34 -6.51
N LYS A 119 -9.53 -10.97 -5.52
CA LYS A 119 -9.36 -12.43 -5.49
C LYS A 119 -10.68 -13.19 -5.35
N HIS A 120 -11.69 -12.56 -4.76
CA HIS A 120 -13.00 -13.16 -4.54
C HIS A 120 -14.03 -12.75 -5.60
N GLN A 121 -13.89 -11.56 -6.19
CA GLN A 121 -14.92 -11.00 -7.07
C GLN A 121 -14.54 -10.99 -8.55
N SER A 122 -13.26 -11.01 -8.90
CA SER A 122 -12.83 -10.89 -10.28
C SER A 122 -12.93 -12.23 -11.01
N PRO A 123 -13.81 -12.37 -12.03
CA PRO A 123 -13.99 -13.63 -12.75
C PRO A 123 -12.81 -13.94 -13.68
N SER A 124 -11.99 -12.95 -14.03
CA SER A 124 -10.90 -13.03 -15.00
C SER A 124 -9.57 -13.54 -14.42
N LEU A 125 -9.49 -13.79 -13.11
CA LEU A 125 -8.26 -14.26 -12.46
C LEU A 125 -7.98 -15.74 -12.74
N LEU A 126 -6.72 -16.03 -13.03
CA LEU A 126 -6.20 -17.40 -13.12
C LEU A 126 -6.24 -18.08 -11.75
N ASN A 127 -6.28 -19.41 -11.72
CA ASN A 127 -6.40 -20.19 -10.48
C ASN A 127 -5.23 -19.98 -9.50
N ASP A 128 -4.02 -19.78 -10.01
CA ASP A 128 -2.81 -19.48 -9.23
C ASP A 128 -2.81 -18.08 -8.61
N GLN A 129 -3.75 -17.22 -9.04
CA GLN A 129 -3.94 -15.88 -8.51
C GLN A 129 -5.09 -15.79 -7.51
N ARG A 130 -5.85 -16.87 -7.28
CA ARG A 130 -6.96 -16.93 -6.33
C ARG A 130 -6.51 -17.51 -4.99
N PHE A 131 -7.20 -17.15 -3.92
CA PHE A 131 -6.98 -17.83 -2.63
C PHE A 131 -7.51 -19.26 -2.70
N GLU A 132 -6.88 -20.16 -1.94
CA GLU A 132 -7.30 -21.58 -1.90
C GLU A 132 -8.72 -21.77 -1.34
N ARG A 133 -9.15 -20.87 -0.45
CA ARG A 133 -10.51 -20.86 0.12
C ARG A 133 -11.33 -19.74 -0.49
N ASP A 134 -12.47 -20.13 -1.06
CA ASP A 134 -13.43 -19.18 -1.59
C ASP A 134 -14.33 -18.63 -0.47
N ILE A 135 -14.68 -17.35 -0.58
CA ILE A 135 -15.65 -16.68 0.32
C ILE A 135 -17.04 -17.31 0.20
N ASP A 136 -17.34 -17.94 -0.93
CA ASP A 136 -18.59 -18.65 -1.17
C ASP A 136 -18.73 -19.92 -0.33
N GLN A 137 -17.63 -20.43 0.25
CA GLN A 137 -17.65 -21.58 1.17
C GLN A 137 -17.94 -21.19 2.63
N LEU A 138 -18.04 -19.89 2.93
CA LEU A 138 -18.36 -19.42 4.28
C LEU A 138 -19.84 -19.61 4.63
N ASN A 139 -20.13 -19.76 5.92
CA ASN A 139 -21.51 -19.78 6.42
C ASN A 139 -22.23 -18.49 6.02
N SER A 140 -23.51 -18.59 5.64
CA SER A 140 -24.36 -17.49 5.17
C SER A 140 -24.47 -16.35 6.19
N GLU A 141 -24.31 -16.65 7.48
CA GLU A 141 -24.34 -15.67 8.59
C GLU A 141 -23.11 -14.74 8.63
N VAL A 142 -21.97 -15.16 8.07
CA VAL A 142 -20.70 -14.42 8.12
C VAL A 142 -20.31 -13.87 6.74
N LYS A 143 -21.12 -14.14 5.70
CA LYS A 143 -20.82 -13.72 4.34
C LYS A 143 -21.00 -12.20 4.20
N PRO A 144 -19.93 -11.42 3.97
CA PRO A 144 -20.06 -9.98 3.81
C PRO A 144 -20.76 -9.65 2.48
N ARG A 145 -21.67 -8.67 2.51
CA ARG A 145 -22.18 -8.04 1.27
C ARG A 145 -21.24 -6.91 0.88
N VAL A 146 -20.64 -7.03 -0.29
CA VAL A 146 -19.70 -6.05 -0.84
C VAL A 146 -20.23 -5.59 -2.19
N SER A 147 -20.38 -4.28 -2.36
CA SER A 147 -20.69 -3.63 -3.63
C SER A 147 -19.50 -2.77 -4.06
N ILE A 148 -19.01 -2.97 -5.28
CA ILE A 148 -17.98 -2.14 -5.87
C ILE A 148 -18.64 -1.21 -6.89
N VAL A 149 -18.37 0.08 -6.75
CA VAL A 149 -18.78 1.12 -7.71
C VAL A 149 -17.49 1.77 -8.21
N ILE A 150 -17.30 1.77 -9.54
CA ILE A 150 -16.16 2.41 -10.19
C ILE A 150 -16.72 3.57 -10.99
N ASP A 151 -16.42 4.78 -10.53
CA ASP A 151 -16.80 6.01 -11.22
C ASP A 151 -15.59 6.56 -11.97
N HIS A 152 -15.76 6.80 -13.27
CA HIS A 152 -14.74 7.43 -14.10
C HIS A 152 -14.95 8.95 -14.08
N TYR A 153 -13.92 9.66 -13.63
CA TYR A 153 -13.89 11.13 -13.66
C TYR A 153 -12.93 11.57 -14.78
N GLU A 154 -13.46 12.26 -15.78
CA GLU A 154 -12.64 13.08 -16.68
C GLU A 154 -12.20 14.33 -15.91
N ASP A 155 -10.99 14.84 -16.20
CA ASP A 155 -10.44 16.01 -15.51
C ASP A 155 -11.44 17.16 -15.58
N VAL A 156 -12.01 17.53 -14.42
CA VAL A 156 -12.55 18.87 -14.25
C VAL A 156 -11.35 19.78 -14.43
N SER A 157 -11.32 20.55 -15.51
CA SER A 157 -10.29 21.54 -15.80
C SER A 157 -9.96 22.27 -14.52
N THR A 158 -8.76 22.03 -13.98
CA THR A 158 -8.24 22.81 -12.85
C THR A 158 -8.34 24.26 -13.30
N GLU A 159 -9.16 25.06 -12.63
CA GLU A 159 -9.28 26.49 -12.92
C GLU A 159 -7.87 27.07 -13.07
N GLU A 160 -7.66 27.82 -14.16
CA GLU A 160 -6.41 28.53 -14.40
C GLU A 160 -6.07 29.30 -13.13
N VAL A 161 -4.97 28.91 -12.48
CA VAL A 161 -4.36 29.75 -11.47
C VAL A 161 -3.83 30.97 -12.24
N VAL A 162 -4.66 32.01 -12.33
CA VAL A 162 -4.26 33.31 -12.85
C VAL A 162 -3.08 33.75 -12.00
N ASN A 163 -1.89 33.71 -12.61
CA ASN A 163 -0.67 34.16 -11.99
C ASN A 163 -0.67 35.70 -11.98
N ASP A 164 -1.45 36.28 -11.08
CA ASP A 164 -1.38 37.69 -10.75
C ASP A 164 -0.14 37.92 -9.89
N ASN A 165 1.02 38.06 -10.54
CA ASN A 165 2.22 38.65 -9.97
C ASN A 165 3.07 39.29 -11.08
N GLU A 166 2.48 40.21 -11.83
CA GLU A 166 3.19 41.44 -12.19
C GLU A 166 2.69 42.53 -11.24
N ILE A 167 3.61 43.15 -10.49
CA ILE A 167 3.70 44.59 -10.19
C ILE A 167 4.59 44.78 -8.93
N ARG A 168 5.74 45.43 -9.20
CA ARG A 168 6.70 46.14 -8.31
C ARG A 168 7.86 45.35 -7.73
#